data_AF-A0A833TX63-F1
#
_entry.id   AF-A0A833TX63-F1
#
_cell.length_a   1.000
_cell.length_b   1.000
_cell.length_c   1.000
_cell.angle_alpha   90.00
_cell.angle_beta   90.00
_cell.angle_gamma   90.00
#
_symmetry.space_group_name_H-M   'P 1'
#
loop_
_entity.id
_entity.type
_entity.pdbx_description
1 polymer ?
#
loop_
_entity_poly.entity_id
_entity_poly.type
_entity_poly.pdbx_seq_one_letter_code
_entity_poly.pdbx_strand_id
1 'polypeptide(L)'
;MKLNVELKEHWTNIISKEDAIEIKIYDGTKPPVVNHSGIGILLFKGKVKNIFQVEKELKVKGDRWDRLILISIPANLRLHHVLQGFIHVAIKNKVTLPKHLKKEKLPPAVQELVDRFVQQQLFIINRFGSDHVLISEKSKLGGKPSHRWNKMVSQIPFYVDTKECQAEIQWVKRNEMVIRAGAIMKREVPLNKNGSIGFAAKMGQKIREDHQQSFKDFKTTEDIILKSVNEVGLFLYFAGTNSWLVLKDAKGQTIDAWTRVN
;
A
#
# COMPACT_ATOMS: atom_id res chain seq x y z
N MET A 1 -0.83 -21.12 -20.43
CA MET A 1 -1.10 -22.07 -19.34
C MET A 1 -2.55 -22.51 -19.42
N LYS A 2 -2.77 -23.82 -19.55
CA LYS A 2 -4.10 -24.44 -19.56
C LYS A 2 -4.25 -25.26 -18.27
N LEU A 3 -5.30 -24.99 -17.50
CA LEU A 3 -5.56 -25.67 -16.23
C LEU A 3 -6.80 -26.55 -16.35
N ASN A 4 -6.69 -27.79 -15.88
CA ASN A 4 -7.85 -28.65 -15.58
C ASN A 4 -8.15 -28.50 -14.10
N VAL A 5 -9.37 -28.10 -13.77
CA VAL A 5 -9.78 -27.81 -12.39
C VAL A 5 -10.96 -28.70 -12.03
N GLU A 6 -10.82 -29.46 -10.95
CA GLU A 6 -11.89 -30.24 -10.34
C GLU A 6 -12.25 -29.60 -8.99
N LEU A 7 -13.51 -29.19 -8.84
CA LEU A 7 -14.04 -28.58 -7.62
C LEU A 7 -14.96 -29.58 -6.91
N LYS A 8 -14.72 -29.81 -5.63
CA LYS A 8 -15.61 -30.55 -4.72
C LYS A 8 -15.88 -29.73 -3.47
N GLU A 9 -16.84 -30.17 -2.67
CA GLU A 9 -17.31 -29.47 -1.47
C GLU A 9 -16.19 -29.11 -0.47
N HIS A 10 -15.15 -29.94 -0.37
CA HIS A 10 -14.07 -29.77 0.61
C HIS A 10 -12.67 -29.72 -0.01
N TRP A 11 -12.57 -29.74 -1.34
CA TRP A 11 -11.26 -29.61 -2.00
C TRP A 11 -11.36 -29.15 -3.45
N THR A 12 -10.27 -28.55 -3.91
CA THR A 12 -10.02 -28.15 -5.29
C THR A 12 -8.73 -28.80 -5.78
N ASN A 13 -8.77 -29.47 -6.94
CA ASN A 13 -7.59 -30.05 -7.59
C ASN A 13 -7.33 -29.32 -8.89
N ILE A 14 -6.11 -28.83 -9.07
CA ILE A 14 -5.70 -28.02 -10.21
C ILE A 14 -4.51 -28.72 -10.85
N ILE A 15 -4.67 -29.13 -12.11
CA ILE A 15 -3.65 -29.86 -12.85
C ILE A 15 -3.34 -29.15 -14.17
N SER A 16 -2.06 -28.97 -14.47
CA SER A 16 -1.57 -28.73 -15.83
C SER A 16 -0.53 -29.78 -16.17
N LYS A 17 -0.84 -30.64 -17.14
CA LYS A 17 0.12 -31.66 -17.63
C LYS A 17 1.28 -31.02 -18.39
N GLU A 18 1.01 -29.95 -19.14
CA GLU A 18 2.00 -29.23 -19.94
C GLU A 18 3.00 -28.48 -19.07
N ASP A 19 2.53 -27.91 -17.96
CA ASP A 19 3.34 -27.08 -17.06
C ASP A 19 3.86 -27.86 -15.83
N ALA A 20 3.63 -29.18 -15.76
CA ALA A 20 3.93 -30.05 -14.61
C ALA A 20 3.40 -29.50 -13.27
N ILE A 21 2.15 -29.01 -13.28
CA ILE A 21 1.49 -28.43 -12.11
C ILE A 21 0.47 -29.41 -11.56
N GLU A 22 0.54 -29.67 -10.27
CA GLU A 22 -0.52 -30.29 -9.50
C GLU A 22 -0.61 -29.58 -8.16
N ILE A 23 -1.73 -28.90 -7.93
CA ILE A 23 -2.04 -28.19 -6.68
C ILE A 23 -3.35 -28.74 -6.14
N LYS A 24 -3.37 -29.12 -4.86
CA LYS A 24 -4.57 -29.54 -4.16
C LYS A 24 -4.82 -28.62 -2.98
N ILE A 25 -6.00 -28.01 -2.96
CA ILE A 25 -6.45 -27.13 -1.89
C ILE A 25 -7.54 -27.88 -1.13
N TYR A 26 -7.39 -28.01 0.18
CA TYR A 26 -8.34 -28.68 1.05
C TYR A 26 -8.91 -27.67 2.03
N ASP A 27 -10.22 -27.65 2.15
CA ASP A 27 -10.99 -26.84 3.09
C ASP A 27 -11.47 -27.73 4.24
N GLY A 28 -11.08 -27.40 5.47
CA GLY A 28 -11.42 -28.16 6.67
C GLY A 28 -10.19 -28.48 7.53
N THR A 29 -10.40 -29.27 8.58
CA THR A 29 -9.38 -29.58 9.61
C THR A 29 -8.87 -31.02 9.55
N LYS A 30 -9.43 -31.86 8.66
CA LYS A 30 -9.04 -33.26 8.50
C LYS A 30 -7.98 -33.36 7.41
N PRO A 31 -6.75 -33.77 7.74
CA PRO A 31 -5.69 -33.89 6.74
C PRO A 31 -6.04 -35.01 5.75
N PRO A 32 -5.92 -34.77 4.43
CA PRO A 32 -6.08 -35.82 3.44
C PRO A 32 -4.93 -36.83 3.52
N VAL A 33 -5.16 -38.04 3.03
CA VAL A 33 -4.07 -39.00 2.79
C VAL A 33 -3.34 -38.55 1.53
N VAL A 34 -2.02 -38.35 1.64
CA VAL A 34 -1.16 -37.88 0.56
C VAL A 34 0.00 -38.85 0.41
N ASN A 35 0.18 -39.36 -0.81
CA ASN A 35 1.20 -40.38 -1.12
C ASN A 35 2.30 -39.86 -2.06
N HIS A 36 2.39 -38.54 -2.27
CA HIS A 36 3.38 -37.94 -3.17
C HIS A 36 4.17 -36.84 -2.46
N SER A 37 5.40 -36.64 -2.94
CA SER A 37 6.28 -35.62 -2.42
C SER A 37 5.88 -34.22 -2.89
N GLY A 38 5.89 -33.26 -1.99
CA GLY A 38 5.42 -31.91 -2.29
C GLY A 38 5.76 -30.88 -1.21
N ILE A 39 5.23 -29.68 -1.40
CA ILE A 39 5.21 -28.62 -0.38
C ILE A 39 3.79 -28.47 0.16
N GLY A 40 3.68 -28.48 1.48
CA GLY A 40 2.45 -28.17 2.21
C GLY A 40 2.48 -26.76 2.77
N ILE A 41 1.39 -26.01 2.60
CA ILE A 41 1.16 -24.70 3.22
C ILE A 41 -0.11 -24.81 4.08
N LEU A 42 0.02 -24.60 5.38
CA LEU A 42 -1.11 -24.56 6.31
C LEU A 42 -1.55 -23.12 6.54
N LEU A 43 -2.85 -22.90 6.43
CA LEU A 43 -3.50 -21.62 6.70
C LEU A 43 -4.49 -21.77 7.84
N PHE A 44 -4.65 -20.69 8.61
CA PHE A 44 -5.73 -20.53 9.57
C PHE A 44 -6.25 -19.10 9.48
N LYS A 45 -7.52 -18.92 9.10
CA LYS A 45 -8.15 -17.62 8.90
C LYS A 45 -7.31 -16.73 7.97
N GLY A 46 -6.86 -17.27 6.84
CA GLY A 46 -6.01 -16.59 5.85
C GLY A 46 -4.55 -16.37 6.26
N LYS A 47 -4.14 -16.76 7.48
CA LYS A 47 -2.75 -16.58 7.96
C LYS A 47 -1.94 -17.85 7.83
N VAL A 48 -0.70 -17.70 7.35
CA VAL A 48 0.26 -18.80 7.22
C VAL A 48 0.66 -19.34 8.59
N LYS A 49 0.36 -20.61 8.84
CA LYS A 49 0.69 -21.32 10.08
C LYS A 49 1.91 -22.21 9.93
N ASN A 50 2.15 -22.75 8.74
CA ASN A 50 3.35 -23.54 8.46
C ASN A 50 3.59 -23.65 6.96
N ILE A 51 4.84 -23.86 6.58
CA ILE A 51 5.26 -24.26 5.24
C ILE A 51 6.24 -25.41 5.45
N PHE A 52 5.98 -26.58 4.86
CA PHE A 52 6.74 -27.80 5.16
C PHE A 52 6.83 -28.72 3.95
N GLN A 53 7.77 -29.64 4.00
CA GLN A 53 7.94 -30.68 2.98
C GLN A 53 7.06 -31.86 3.31
N VAL A 54 6.49 -32.46 2.28
CA VAL A 54 5.84 -33.77 2.31
C VAL A 54 6.73 -34.70 1.50
N GLU A 55 7.25 -35.77 2.11
CA GLU A 55 8.13 -36.72 1.40
C GLU A 55 7.38 -37.99 1.01
N LYS A 56 6.62 -38.57 1.95
CA LYS A 56 5.84 -39.81 1.74
C LYS A 56 4.48 -39.78 2.41
N GLU A 57 4.41 -39.22 3.62
CA GLU A 57 3.16 -39.08 4.38
C GLU A 57 2.96 -37.64 4.82
N LEU A 58 1.70 -37.21 4.82
CA LEU A 58 1.32 -35.91 5.34
C LEU A 58 1.27 -35.94 6.87
N LYS A 59 2.30 -35.38 7.52
CA LYS A 59 2.30 -35.11 8.97
C LYS A 59 2.01 -33.64 9.20
N VAL A 60 0.72 -33.31 9.35
CA VAL A 60 0.30 -31.94 9.66
C VAL A 60 0.74 -31.57 11.07
N LYS A 61 1.71 -30.65 11.18
CA LYS A 61 2.15 -30.06 12.45
C LYS A 61 1.66 -28.61 12.54
N GLY A 62 0.79 -28.33 13.51
CA GLY A 62 0.24 -27.00 13.81
C GLY A 62 -1.10 -27.09 14.54
N ASP A 63 -1.28 -26.28 15.60
CA ASP A 63 -2.38 -26.47 16.56
C ASP A 63 -3.78 -26.13 16.02
N ARG A 64 -3.88 -25.26 15.00
CA ARG A 64 -5.14 -24.88 14.34
C ARG A 64 -4.90 -24.48 12.89
N TRP A 65 -5.63 -25.10 11.97
CA TRP A 65 -5.66 -24.80 10.55
C TRP A 65 -7.08 -25.03 10.01
N ASP A 66 -7.47 -24.30 8.97
CA ASP A 66 -8.77 -24.45 8.29
C ASP A 66 -8.61 -24.68 6.78
N ARG A 67 -7.38 -24.54 6.28
CA ARG A 67 -7.05 -24.79 4.88
C ARG A 67 -5.63 -25.34 4.73
N LEU A 68 -5.48 -26.31 3.84
CA LEU A 68 -4.20 -26.92 3.47
C LEU A 68 -4.02 -26.84 1.96
N ILE A 69 -2.86 -26.33 1.53
CA ILE A 69 -2.48 -26.32 0.12
C ILE A 69 -1.30 -27.26 -0.07
N LEU A 70 -1.44 -28.22 -0.98
CA LEU A 70 -0.40 -29.16 -1.37
C LEU A 70 0.03 -28.87 -2.80
N ILE A 71 1.34 -28.81 -3.01
CA ILE A 71 1.95 -28.47 -4.29
C ILE A 71 2.92 -29.59 -4.64
N SER A 72 2.62 -30.34 -5.70
CA SER A 72 3.54 -31.35 -6.23
C SER A 72 4.76 -30.66 -6.86
N ILE A 73 5.93 -31.23 -6.63
CA ILE A 73 7.19 -30.70 -7.15
C ILE A 73 7.66 -31.53 -8.34
N PRO A 74 8.01 -30.93 -9.48
CA PRO A 74 8.54 -31.66 -10.63
C PRO A 74 9.93 -32.23 -10.32
N ALA A 75 10.29 -33.34 -10.96
CA ALA A 75 11.50 -34.12 -10.65
C ALA A 75 12.82 -33.34 -10.81
N ASN A 76 12.84 -32.28 -11.61
CA ASN A 76 13.99 -31.41 -11.81
C ASN A 76 14.22 -30.41 -10.66
N LEU A 77 13.28 -30.28 -9.72
CA LEU A 77 13.38 -29.39 -8.57
C LEU A 77 13.55 -30.18 -7.27
N ARG A 78 14.42 -29.66 -6.40
CA ARG A 78 14.60 -30.23 -5.04
C ARG A 78 13.59 -29.62 -4.08
N LEU A 79 12.91 -30.45 -3.29
CA LEU A 79 11.94 -30.05 -2.25
C LEU A 79 12.48 -28.94 -1.35
N HIS A 80 13.71 -29.09 -0.87
CA HIS A 80 14.36 -28.12 0.01
C HIS A 80 14.54 -26.74 -0.66
N HIS A 81 14.94 -26.70 -1.93
CA HIS A 81 15.08 -25.43 -2.64
C HIS A 81 13.73 -24.74 -2.83
N VAL A 82 12.68 -25.49 -3.18
CA VAL A 82 11.34 -24.93 -3.35
C VAL A 82 10.76 -24.43 -2.03
N LEU A 83 10.95 -25.18 -0.92
CA LEU A 83 10.58 -24.73 0.42
C LEU A 83 11.21 -23.37 0.73
N GLN A 84 12.52 -23.24 0.49
CA GLN A 84 13.23 -21.98 0.71
C GLN A 84 12.71 -20.86 -0.21
N GLY A 85 12.36 -21.17 -1.46
CA GLY A 85 11.68 -20.20 -2.35
C GLY A 85 10.39 -19.64 -1.76
N PHE A 86 9.50 -20.50 -1.23
CA PHE A 86 8.29 -20.03 -0.54
C PHE A 86 8.60 -19.20 0.72
N ILE A 87 9.58 -19.62 1.53
CA ILE A 87 10.02 -18.85 2.71
C ILE A 87 10.57 -17.48 2.30
N HIS A 88 11.36 -17.40 1.22
CA HIS A 88 11.91 -16.14 0.69
C HIS A 88 10.80 -15.19 0.26
N VAL A 89 9.78 -15.70 -0.46
CA VAL A 89 8.64 -14.90 -0.88
C VAL A 89 7.83 -14.42 0.33
N ALA A 90 7.55 -15.29 1.30
CA ALA A 90 6.85 -14.92 2.51
C ALA A 90 7.57 -13.81 3.30
N ILE A 91 8.89 -13.92 3.48
CA ILE A 91 9.71 -12.90 4.15
C ILE A 91 9.74 -11.60 3.33
N LYS A 92 9.94 -11.68 2.01
CA LYS A 92 9.91 -10.52 1.10
C LYS A 92 8.59 -9.77 1.20
N ASN A 93 7.49 -10.52 1.32
CA ASN A 93 6.14 -9.98 1.45
C ASN A 93 5.72 -9.69 2.89
N LYS A 94 6.68 -9.68 3.85
CA LYS A 94 6.45 -9.36 5.27
C LYS A 94 5.36 -10.23 5.95
N VAL A 95 5.20 -11.46 5.48
CA VAL A 95 4.28 -12.43 6.08
C VAL A 95 4.86 -12.93 7.38
N THR A 96 4.03 -12.99 8.43
CA THR A 96 4.45 -13.54 9.72
C THR A 96 4.59 -15.06 9.60
N LEU A 97 5.81 -15.57 9.77
CA LEU A 97 6.11 -17.00 9.77
C LEU A 97 6.43 -17.51 11.19
N PRO A 98 6.18 -18.80 11.48
CA PRO A 98 6.71 -19.47 12.66
C PRO A 98 8.24 -19.35 12.81
N LYS A 99 8.73 -19.29 14.05
CA LYS A 99 10.16 -19.10 14.36
C LYS A 99 11.09 -20.18 13.82
N HIS A 100 10.58 -21.40 13.59
CA HIS A 100 11.37 -22.51 13.05
C HIS A 100 11.63 -22.38 11.54
N LEU A 101 10.84 -21.58 10.82
CA LEU A 101 11.05 -21.33 9.39
C LEU A 101 12.06 -20.20 9.22
N LYS A 102 13.30 -20.57 8.87
CA LYS A 102 14.40 -19.64 8.65
C LYS A 102 14.76 -19.58 7.18
N LYS A 103 15.15 -18.38 6.75
CA LYS A 103 15.69 -18.13 5.41
C LYS A 103 17.07 -18.75 5.29
N GLU A 104 17.25 -19.61 4.31
CA GLU A 104 18.56 -20.15 3.92
C GLU A 104 18.93 -19.65 2.51
N LYS A 105 20.22 -19.57 2.21
CA LYS A 105 20.68 -19.07 0.91
C LYS A 105 20.49 -20.15 -0.16
N LEU A 106 19.79 -19.82 -1.25
CA LEU A 106 19.69 -20.68 -2.42
C LEU A 106 20.95 -20.55 -3.28
N PRO A 107 21.45 -21.64 -3.89
CA PRO A 107 22.51 -21.55 -4.89
C PRO A 107 22.08 -20.67 -6.08
N PRO A 108 22.92 -19.75 -6.59
CA PRO A 108 22.54 -18.85 -7.67
C PRO A 108 22.02 -19.57 -8.92
N ALA A 109 22.61 -20.74 -9.25
CA ALA A 109 22.24 -21.54 -10.41
C ALA A 109 20.80 -22.06 -10.39
N VAL A 110 20.17 -22.22 -9.21
CA VAL A 110 18.79 -22.71 -9.09
C VAL A 110 17.79 -21.62 -8.74
N GLN A 111 18.27 -20.41 -8.44
CA GLN A 111 17.44 -19.34 -7.90
C GLN A 111 16.34 -18.92 -8.87
N GLU A 112 16.69 -18.62 -10.13
CA GLU A 112 15.70 -18.19 -11.13
C GLU A 112 14.64 -19.26 -11.41
N LEU A 113 15.06 -20.53 -11.48
CA LEU A 113 14.16 -21.66 -11.72
C LEU A 113 13.17 -21.83 -10.57
N VAL A 114 13.66 -21.77 -9.32
CA VAL A 114 12.83 -21.86 -8.11
C VAL A 114 11.89 -20.66 -8.01
N ASP A 115 12.40 -19.45 -8.26
CA ASP A 115 11.61 -18.23 -8.20
C ASP A 115 10.46 -18.28 -9.22
N ARG A 116 10.76 -18.67 -10.47
CA ARG A 116 9.75 -18.82 -11.52
C ARG A 116 8.67 -19.83 -11.13
N PHE A 117 9.09 -21.00 -10.64
CA PHE A 117 8.17 -22.03 -10.18
C PHE A 117 7.27 -21.52 -9.05
N VAL A 118 7.85 -20.96 -7.99
CA VAL A 118 7.11 -20.43 -6.83
C VAL A 118 6.13 -19.34 -7.24
N GLN A 119 6.54 -18.38 -8.08
CA GLN A 119 5.66 -17.33 -8.57
C GLN A 119 4.49 -17.90 -9.39
N GLN A 120 4.72 -18.91 -10.22
CA GLN A 120 3.67 -19.58 -10.98
C GLN A 120 2.67 -20.29 -10.06
N GLN A 121 3.14 -21.02 -9.05
CA GLN A 121 2.25 -21.69 -8.09
C GLN A 121 1.43 -20.67 -7.30
N LEU A 122 2.04 -19.59 -6.81
CA LEU A 122 1.34 -18.53 -6.08
C LEU A 122 0.31 -17.81 -6.96
N PHE A 123 0.64 -17.55 -8.23
CA PHE A 123 -0.31 -16.96 -9.18
C PHE A 123 -1.58 -17.81 -9.31
N ILE A 124 -1.43 -19.13 -9.44
CA ILE A 124 -2.54 -20.06 -9.53
C ILE A 124 -3.32 -20.09 -8.22
N ILE A 125 -2.65 -20.34 -7.09
CA ILE A 125 -3.28 -20.40 -5.77
C ILE A 125 -4.12 -19.14 -5.49
N ASN A 126 -3.56 -17.96 -5.79
CA ASN A 126 -4.23 -16.68 -5.58
C ASN A 126 -5.41 -16.43 -6.53
N ARG A 127 -5.53 -17.20 -7.62
CA ARG A 127 -6.69 -17.12 -8.53
C ARG A 127 -7.88 -17.94 -8.05
N PHE A 128 -7.63 -19.00 -7.26
CA PHE A 128 -8.63 -19.96 -6.79
C PHE A 128 -9.02 -19.77 -5.31
N GLY A 129 -8.68 -18.63 -4.70
CA GLY A 129 -9.09 -18.32 -3.33
C GLY A 129 -8.91 -16.85 -2.95
N SER A 130 -9.60 -16.43 -1.89
CA SER A 130 -9.54 -15.07 -1.32
C SER A 130 -8.33 -14.83 -0.40
N ASP A 131 -7.52 -15.86 -0.15
CA ASP A 131 -6.54 -15.88 0.93
C ASP A 131 -5.25 -15.14 0.64
N HIS A 132 -5.03 -14.72 -0.62
CA HIS A 132 -3.80 -14.02 -1.05
C HIS A 132 -2.55 -14.61 -0.39
N VAL A 133 -2.33 -15.91 -0.62
CA VAL A 133 -1.37 -16.72 0.11
C VAL A 133 0.03 -16.18 -0.08
N LEU A 134 0.77 -16.06 1.03
CA LEU A 134 2.09 -15.42 1.11
C LEU A 134 2.12 -13.93 0.68
N ILE A 135 0.99 -13.25 0.68
CA ILE A 135 0.89 -11.80 0.57
C ILE A 135 0.46 -11.31 1.95
N SER A 136 1.15 -10.32 2.54
CA SER A 136 0.65 -9.71 3.77
C SER A 136 -0.74 -9.13 3.50
N GLU A 137 -1.75 -9.48 4.32
CA GLU A 137 -3.08 -8.86 4.32
C GLU A 137 -2.94 -7.38 4.01
N LYS A 138 -3.29 -6.98 2.78
CA LYS A 138 -3.12 -5.64 2.24
C LYS A 138 -1.76 -5.02 2.67
N SER A 139 -0.79 -4.93 1.76
CA SER A 139 -0.21 -3.58 1.61
C SER A 139 -1.43 -2.70 1.47
N LYS A 140 -1.81 -1.96 2.52
CA LYS A 140 -2.97 -1.07 2.50
C LYS A 140 -2.87 -0.41 1.13
N LEU A 141 -3.81 -0.70 0.23
CA LEU A 141 -3.97 0.06 -1.00
C LEU A 141 -3.74 1.50 -0.56
N GLY A 142 -2.62 2.09 -0.98
CA GLY A 142 -1.88 3.09 -0.22
C GLY A 142 -2.82 3.89 0.66
N GLY A 143 -2.68 3.78 1.99
CA GLY A 143 -3.36 4.73 2.87
C GLY A 143 -3.11 6.11 2.29
N LYS A 144 -4.15 6.96 2.22
CA LYS A 144 -4.08 8.27 1.55
C LYS A 144 -2.68 8.85 1.74
N PRO A 145 -1.94 9.16 0.65
CA PRO A 145 -0.54 9.53 0.73
C PRO A 145 -0.35 10.50 1.90
N SER A 146 0.49 10.09 2.85
CA SER A 146 0.71 10.90 4.04
C SER A 146 1.79 11.91 3.69
N HIS A 147 1.63 13.14 4.16
CA HIS A 147 2.64 14.18 3.98
C HIS A 147 3.40 14.35 5.28
N ARG A 148 4.73 14.29 5.20
CA ARG A 148 5.59 14.45 6.37
C ARG A 148 6.51 15.65 6.18
N TRP A 149 6.41 16.59 7.12
CA TRP A 149 7.38 17.66 7.26
C TRP A 149 8.79 17.08 7.46
N ASN A 150 9.78 17.69 6.82
CA ASN A 150 11.20 17.42 7.02
C ASN A 150 12.02 18.72 6.90
N LYS A 151 13.26 18.69 7.39
CA LYS A 151 14.13 19.88 7.46
C LYS A 151 14.47 20.47 6.08
N MET A 152 14.49 19.67 5.03
CA MET A 152 14.77 20.15 3.68
C MET A 152 13.60 21.00 3.16
N VAL A 153 12.36 20.53 3.38
CA VAL A 153 11.15 21.26 2.96
C VAL A 153 10.99 22.59 3.68
N SER A 154 11.48 22.72 4.93
CA SER A 154 11.40 24.00 5.64
C SER A 154 12.30 25.09 5.06
N GLN A 155 13.22 24.77 4.15
CA GLN A 155 14.07 25.74 3.46
C GLN A 155 13.56 26.12 2.07
N ILE A 156 12.46 25.52 1.61
CA ILE A 156 11.94 25.71 0.26
C ILE A 156 10.77 26.69 0.32
N PRO A 157 10.87 27.85 -0.36
CA PRO A 157 9.71 28.69 -0.60
C PRO A 157 8.84 28.08 -1.70
N PHE A 158 7.53 28.08 -1.45
CA PHE A 158 6.51 27.66 -2.39
C PHE A 158 5.67 28.86 -2.81
N TYR A 159 5.21 28.84 -4.04
CA TYR A 159 4.50 29.94 -4.64
C TYR A 159 3.13 29.49 -5.15
N VAL A 160 2.17 30.40 -5.02
CA VAL A 160 0.93 30.39 -5.80
C VAL A 160 0.99 31.61 -6.70
N ASP A 161 0.81 31.40 -8.00
CA ASP A 161 0.68 32.49 -8.95
C ASP A 161 -0.47 32.17 -9.91
N THR A 162 -1.64 32.70 -9.58
CA THR A 162 -2.86 32.57 -10.37
C THR A 162 -3.49 33.95 -10.53
N LYS A 163 -4.40 34.10 -11.50
CA LYS A 163 -5.09 35.37 -11.73
C LYS A 163 -5.80 35.94 -10.50
N GLU A 164 -6.22 35.07 -9.58
CA GLU A 164 -7.03 35.43 -8.41
C GLU A 164 -6.23 35.43 -7.09
N CYS A 165 -5.03 34.86 -7.08
CA CYS A 165 -4.24 34.66 -5.88
C CYS A 165 -2.75 34.59 -6.19
N GLN A 166 -1.97 35.35 -5.44
CA GLN A 166 -0.51 35.38 -5.50
C GLN A 166 0.05 35.32 -4.08
N ALA A 167 0.95 34.39 -3.79
CA ALA A 167 1.50 34.25 -2.44
C ALA A 167 2.84 33.52 -2.45
N GLU A 168 3.70 33.86 -1.50
CA GLU A 168 4.85 33.04 -1.09
C GLU A 168 4.53 32.35 0.24
N ILE A 169 4.80 31.06 0.32
CA ILE A 169 4.45 30.18 1.43
C ILE A 169 5.66 29.32 1.82
N GLN A 170 5.87 29.12 3.12
CA GLN A 170 6.93 28.26 3.63
C GLN A 170 6.42 27.31 4.72
N TRP A 171 6.82 26.03 4.68
CA TRP A 171 6.47 25.05 5.71
C TRP A 171 7.56 24.97 6.79
N VAL A 172 7.56 25.93 7.71
CA VAL A 172 8.67 26.18 8.66
C VAL A 172 8.79 25.07 9.70
N LYS A 173 7.68 24.64 10.31
CA LYS A 173 7.63 23.53 11.28
C LYS A 173 6.47 22.60 10.98
N ARG A 174 6.45 21.42 11.62
CA ARG A 174 5.42 20.38 11.42
C ARG A 174 3.98 20.94 11.38
N ASN A 175 3.64 21.87 12.27
CA ASN A 175 2.31 22.49 12.36
C ASN A 175 2.36 24.01 12.13
N GLU A 176 3.30 24.50 11.32
CA GLU A 176 3.52 25.93 11.09
C GLU A 176 3.85 26.18 9.62
N MET A 177 2.84 26.66 8.89
CA MET A 177 2.93 27.22 7.55
C MET A 177 2.93 28.73 7.67
N VAL A 178 3.83 29.40 6.97
CA VAL A 178 3.91 30.86 6.94
C VAL A 178 3.58 31.33 5.53
N ILE A 179 2.57 32.20 5.40
CA ILE A 179 2.30 32.97 4.18
C ILE A 179 2.98 34.32 4.38
N ARG A 180 3.86 34.72 3.45
CA ARG A 180 4.57 35.99 3.55
C ARG A 180 3.64 37.19 3.36
N ALA A 181 3.99 38.30 4.00
CA ALA A 181 3.36 39.59 3.80
C ALA A 181 3.31 39.96 2.31
N GLY A 182 2.25 40.64 1.89
CA GLY A 182 2.01 41.03 0.50
C GLY A 182 1.25 40.01 -0.34
N ALA A 183 0.85 38.87 0.23
CA ALA A 183 0.05 37.86 -0.44
C ALA A 183 -1.34 38.38 -0.82
N ILE A 184 -1.76 38.12 -2.05
CA ILE A 184 -3.06 38.47 -2.62
C ILE A 184 -3.97 37.25 -2.53
N MET A 185 -5.13 37.44 -1.90
CA MET A 185 -6.15 36.40 -1.70
C MET A 185 -7.29 36.53 -2.68
N LYS A 186 -7.94 35.40 -2.98
CA LYS A 186 -9.20 35.38 -3.75
C LYS A 186 -10.27 36.19 -3.02
N ARG A 187 -10.88 37.14 -3.72
CA ARG A 187 -11.90 38.04 -3.17
C ARG A 187 -13.24 37.34 -2.99
N GLU A 188 -13.69 36.66 -4.03
CA GLU A 188 -15.03 36.08 -4.10
C GLU A 188 -15.09 34.70 -3.45
N VAL A 189 -16.11 34.51 -2.62
CA VAL A 189 -16.40 33.24 -1.95
C VAL A 189 -17.10 32.33 -2.96
N PRO A 190 -16.57 31.13 -3.25
CA PRO A 190 -17.22 30.23 -4.20
C PRO A 190 -18.55 29.70 -3.64
N LEU A 191 -19.62 29.82 -4.44
CA LEU A 191 -20.96 29.31 -4.10
C LEU A 191 -21.16 27.89 -4.65
N ASN A 192 -21.96 27.11 -3.94
CA ASN A 192 -22.47 25.83 -4.43
C ASN A 192 -23.46 26.03 -5.58
N LYS A 193 -23.78 24.96 -6.32
CA LYS A 193 -24.77 24.98 -7.42
C LYS A 193 -26.14 25.54 -7.01
N ASN A 194 -26.51 25.42 -5.73
CA ASN A 194 -27.76 25.93 -5.17
C ASN A 194 -27.63 27.36 -4.58
N GLY A 195 -26.54 28.09 -4.86
CA GLY A 195 -26.29 29.45 -4.35
C GLY A 195 -25.86 29.53 -2.88
N SER A 196 -25.81 28.41 -2.15
CA SER A 196 -25.36 28.40 -0.76
C SER A 196 -23.84 28.42 -0.61
N ILE A 197 -23.34 28.92 0.51
CA ILE A 197 -21.90 28.84 0.85
C ILE A 197 -21.57 27.44 1.38
N GLY A 198 -20.62 26.76 0.73
CA GLY A 198 -20.15 25.45 1.14
C GLY A 198 -19.36 25.47 2.46
N PHE A 199 -19.29 24.32 3.15
CA PHE A 199 -18.62 24.21 4.46
C PHE A 199 -17.17 24.72 4.44
N ALA A 200 -16.38 24.34 3.44
CA ALA A 200 -15.00 24.78 3.32
C ALA A 200 -14.88 26.29 3.09
N ALA A 201 -15.81 26.89 2.34
CA ALA A 201 -15.86 28.35 2.17
C ALA A 201 -16.17 29.06 3.49
N LYS A 202 -17.10 28.55 4.31
CA LYS A 202 -17.37 29.06 5.67
C LYS A 202 -16.12 28.97 6.57
N MET A 203 -15.39 27.86 6.50
CA MET A 203 -14.14 27.69 7.25
C MET A 203 -13.07 28.69 6.81
N GLY A 204 -12.92 28.92 5.50
CA GLY A 204 -11.98 29.93 4.98
C GLY A 204 -12.35 31.35 5.40
N GLN A 205 -13.65 31.69 5.43
CA GLN A 205 -14.12 32.97 5.98
C GLN A 205 -13.73 33.13 7.44
N LYS A 206 -13.99 32.10 8.27
CA LYS A 206 -13.61 32.12 9.68
C LYS A 206 -12.10 32.32 9.89
N ILE A 207 -11.26 31.61 9.13
CA ILE A 207 -9.80 31.79 9.22
C ILE A 207 -9.42 33.23 8.85
N ARG A 208 -10.06 33.84 7.83
CA ARG A 208 -9.81 35.25 7.50
C ARG A 208 -10.30 36.21 8.59
N GLU A 209 -11.44 35.95 9.21
CA GLU A 209 -11.94 36.73 10.35
C GLU A 209 -10.94 36.69 11.52
N ASP A 210 -10.41 35.51 11.83
CA ASP A 210 -9.38 35.33 12.87
C ASP A 210 -8.08 36.12 12.57
N HIS A 211 -7.85 36.47 11.30
CA HIS A 211 -6.68 37.21 10.81
C HIS A 211 -7.02 38.58 10.20
N GLN A 212 -8.18 39.17 10.52
CA GLN A 212 -8.69 40.36 9.84
C GLN A 212 -7.79 41.60 9.97
N GLN A 213 -7.02 41.68 11.06
CA GLN A 213 -6.07 42.78 11.29
C GLN A 213 -4.80 42.66 10.42
N SER A 214 -4.56 41.47 9.88
CA SER A 214 -3.32 41.11 9.19
C SER A 214 -3.42 41.24 7.65
N PHE A 215 -4.54 41.75 7.13
CA PHE A 215 -4.72 42.06 5.72
C PHE A 215 -5.68 43.22 5.48
N LYS A 216 -5.52 43.89 4.34
CA LYS A 216 -6.43 44.94 3.85
C LYS A 216 -6.65 44.78 2.35
N ASP A 217 -7.87 44.99 1.87
CA ASP A 217 -8.23 44.88 0.45
C ASP A 217 -7.80 43.54 -0.18
N PHE A 218 -7.93 42.46 0.61
CA PHE A 218 -7.52 41.09 0.27
C PHE A 218 -6.01 40.92 0.01
N LYS A 219 -5.19 41.81 0.55
CA LYS A 219 -3.72 41.72 0.53
C LYS A 219 -3.17 41.68 1.95
N THR A 220 -2.36 40.68 2.28
CA THR A 220 -1.75 40.56 3.62
C THR A 220 -0.77 41.69 3.87
N THR A 221 -0.78 42.26 5.07
CA THR A 221 0.12 43.34 5.51
C THR A 221 1.26 42.82 6.37
N GLU A 222 1.10 41.63 6.94
CA GLU A 222 2.10 40.91 7.72
C GLU A 222 2.07 39.42 7.38
N ASP A 223 3.05 38.68 7.92
CA ASP A 223 3.13 37.23 7.75
C ASP A 223 1.94 36.55 8.47
N ILE A 224 1.29 35.59 7.79
CA ILE A 224 0.17 34.81 8.34
C ILE A 224 0.67 33.42 8.70
N ILE A 225 0.44 32.99 9.94
CA ILE A 225 0.85 31.67 10.44
C ILE A 225 -0.38 30.76 10.52
N LEU A 226 -0.34 29.64 9.81
CA LEU A 226 -1.41 28.63 9.76
C LEU A 226 -0.87 27.23 10.09
N LYS A 227 -1.74 26.30 10.46
CA LYS A 227 -1.31 24.98 10.98
C LYS A 227 -1.04 23.95 9.90
N SER A 228 -1.57 24.13 8.69
CA SER A 228 -1.50 23.12 7.64
C SER A 228 -1.61 23.70 6.23
N VAL A 229 -1.16 22.92 5.25
CA VAL A 229 -1.31 23.21 3.81
C VAL A 229 -2.80 23.42 3.43
N ASN A 230 -3.71 22.71 4.08
CA ASN A 230 -5.14 22.86 3.83
C ASN A 230 -5.67 24.22 4.36
N GLU A 231 -5.21 24.67 5.53
CA GLU A 231 -5.58 25.99 6.05
C GLU A 231 -5.04 27.11 5.16
N VAL A 232 -3.80 26.96 4.64
CA VAL A 232 -3.26 27.88 3.64
C VAL A 232 -4.17 27.99 2.42
N GLY A 233 -4.65 26.85 1.90
CA GLY A 233 -5.60 26.85 0.78
C GLY A 233 -6.91 27.56 1.11
N LEU A 234 -7.49 27.24 2.28
CA LEU A 234 -8.72 27.87 2.75
C LEU A 234 -8.58 29.39 2.90
N PHE A 235 -7.45 29.85 3.43
CA PHE A 235 -7.16 31.28 3.59
C PHE A 235 -6.96 31.98 2.23
N LEU A 236 -6.12 31.43 1.36
CA LEU A 236 -5.76 32.06 0.09
C LEU A 236 -6.88 32.05 -0.95
N TYR A 237 -7.55 30.91 -1.14
CA TYR A 237 -8.50 30.71 -2.25
C TYR A 237 -9.72 29.85 -1.87
N PHE A 238 -10.02 29.72 -0.58
CA PHE A 238 -11.12 28.88 -0.09
C PHE A 238 -10.97 27.41 -0.51
N ALA A 239 -12.06 26.80 -0.98
CA ALA A 239 -12.14 25.42 -1.41
C ALA A 239 -11.90 25.27 -2.93
N GLY A 240 -11.93 24.04 -3.43
CA GLY A 240 -11.94 23.77 -4.87
C GLY A 240 -10.56 23.70 -5.54
N THR A 241 -9.50 24.06 -4.82
CA THR A 241 -8.12 23.97 -5.31
C THR A 241 -7.31 23.05 -4.40
N ASN A 242 -6.59 22.09 -4.99
CA ASN A 242 -5.74 21.18 -4.23
C ASN A 242 -4.38 21.83 -3.95
N SER A 243 -4.23 22.41 -2.77
CA SER A 243 -3.02 23.10 -2.32
C SER A 243 -1.75 22.26 -2.44
N TRP A 244 -1.84 20.95 -2.21
CA TRP A 244 -0.70 20.04 -2.34
C TRP A 244 -0.09 20.03 -3.75
N LEU A 245 -0.89 20.31 -4.78
CA LEU A 245 -0.48 20.30 -6.19
C LEU A 245 -0.27 21.71 -6.76
N VAL A 246 -0.80 22.74 -6.11
CA VAL A 246 -0.73 24.12 -6.59
C VAL A 246 0.45 24.88 -5.97
N LEU A 247 0.81 24.59 -4.72
CA LEU A 247 2.01 25.13 -4.10
C LEU A 247 3.25 24.52 -4.78
N LYS A 248 3.99 25.34 -5.53
CA LYS A 248 5.17 24.92 -6.29
C LYS A 248 6.40 25.72 -5.92
N ASP A 249 7.56 25.08 -5.89
CA ASP A 249 8.82 25.79 -5.74
C ASP A 249 9.20 26.55 -7.03
N ALA A 250 10.33 27.27 -6.99
CA ALA A 250 10.84 28.01 -8.14
C ALA A 250 11.15 27.14 -9.37
N LYS A 251 11.28 25.82 -9.20
CA LYS A 251 11.52 24.84 -10.29
C LYS A 251 10.22 24.18 -10.76
N GLY A 252 9.08 24.56 -10.20
CA GLY A 252 7.77 24.01 -10.53
C GLY A 252 7.43 22.71 -9.82
N GLN A 253 8.26 22.22 -8.89
CA GLN A 253 7.99 21.00 -8.13
C GLN A 253 7.01 21.28 -6.99
N THR A 254 6.00 20.43 -6.85
CA THR A 254 4.90 20.63 -5.89
C THR A 254 5.30 20.28 -4.46
N ILE A 255 4.65 20.92 -3.48
CA ILE A 255 4.82 20.54 -2.06
C ILE A 255 4.43 19.08 -1.80
N ASP A 256 3.46 18.51 -2.55
CA ASP A 256 3.16 17.06 -2.56
C ASP A 256 4.42 16.24 -2.85
N ALA A 257 5.10 16.53 -3.97
CA ALA A 257 6.27 15.78 -4.41
C ALA A 257 7.41 15.81 -3.39
N TRP A 258 7.55 16.91 -2.65
CA TRP A 258 8.57 17.09 -1.62
C TRP A 258 8.27 16.37 -0.30
N THR A 259 7.01 16.04 -0.02
CA THR A 259 6.57 15.66 1.34
C THR A 259 5.83 14.34 1.41
N ARG A 260 5.41 13.80 0.26
CA ARG A 260 4.66 12.57 0.15
C ARG A 260 5.48 11.36 0.62
N VAL A 261 4.91 10.61 1.55
CA VAL A 261 5.40 9.32 2.03
C VAL A 261 4.31 8.25 1.84
N ASN A 262 4.72 7.04 1.46
CA ASN A 262 3.84 5.88 1.26
C ASN A 262 3.87 4.94 2.47
#